data_AF-A0A925Q2N2-F1
#
_entry.id   AF-A0A925Q2N2-F1
#
_cell.length_a   1.000
_cell.length_b   1.000
_cell.length_c   1.000
_cell.angle_alpha   90.00
_cell.angle_beta   90.00
_cell.angle_gamma   90.00
#
_symmetry.space_group_name_H-M   'P 1'
#
loop_
_entity.id
_entity.type
_entity.pdbx_description
1 polymer ?
#
loop_
_entity_poly.entity_id
_entity_poly.type
_entity_poly.pdbx_seq_one_letter_code
_entity_poly.pdbx_strand_id
1 'polypeptide(L)'
;MSIARIAVDVPIDEVFDFRIPEGLEVAVGALVVVPFGSTRKVGVVVGLARKSAVPASRLRNIERRVEDVPPLGTADLDLYAFCASYYQRPLGEVIGAALPPRLRQVSRRAIRAIAPAP
;
A
#
# COMPACT_ATOMS: atom_id res chain seq x y z
N MET A 1 -10.51 13.90 -8.75
CA MET A 1 -9.99 13.44 -7.44
C MET A 1 -9.85 11.93 -7.50
N SER A 2 -8.62 11.43 -7.44
CA SER A 2 -8.31 10.00 -7.46
C SER A 2 -8.04 9.53 -6.02
N ILE A 3 -8.67 8.43 -5.64
CA ILE A 3 -8.57 7.81 -4.31
C ILE A 3 -7.97 6.42 -4.49
N ALA A 4 -7.05 6.05 -3.61
CA ALA A 4 -6.53 4.70 -3.49
C ALA A 4 -7.10 4.04 -2.24
N ARG A 5 -7.56 2.79 -2.38
CA ARG A 5 -7.86 1.89 -1.27
C ARG A 5 -6.60 1.13 -0.93
N ILE A 6 -6.14 1.27 0.31
CA ILE A 6 -4.85 0.76 0.74
C ILE A 6 -5.04 -0.23 1.88
N ALA A 7 -4.56 -1.46 1.68
CA ALA A 7 -4.44 -2.44 2.74
C ALA A 7 -3.16 -2.16 3.52
N VAL A 8 -3.28 -2.08 4.85
CA VAL A 8 -2.17 -1.74 5.76
C VAL A 8 -2.05 -2.84 6.80
N ASP A 9 -0.82 -3.26 7.09
CA ASP A 9 -0.52 -4.30 8.10
C ASP A 9 -0.82 -3.78 9.52
N VAL A 10 -2.09 -3.94 9.91
CA VAL A 10 -2.70 -3.64 11.22
C VAL A 10 -3.83 -4.64 11.50
N PRO A 11 -4.14 -4.92 12.78
CA PRO A 11 -5.21 -5.83 13.17
C PRO A 11 -6.60 -5.19 13.04
N ILE A 12 -6.90 -4.66 11.85
CA ILE A 12 -8.18 -4.03 11.49
C ILE A 12 -8.58 -4.61 10.15
N ASP A 13 -9.74 -5.26 10.11
CA ASP A 13 -10.28 -5.89 8.89
C ASP A 13 -10.96 -4.88 7.97
N GLU A 14 -10.21 -3.85 7.58
CA GLU A 14 -10.66 -2.80 6.68
C GLU A 14 -9.54 -2.39 5.72
N VAL A 15 -9.95 -1.83 4.58
CA VAL A 15 -9.08 -1.09 3.67
C VAL A 15 -9.29 0.41 3.85
N PHE A 16 -8.21 1.17 3.78
CA PHE A 16 -8.24 2.59 4.10
C PHE A 16 -8.21 3.45 2.83
N ASP A 17 -9.08 4.45 2.76
CA ASP A 17 -9.12 5.40 1.65
C ASP A 17 -8.06 6.51 1.84
N PHE A 18 -7.22 6.71 0.83
CA PHE A 18 -6.25 7.80 0.77
C PHE A 18 -6.39 8.60 -0.52
N ARG A 19 -6.12 9.90 -0.44
CA ARG A 19 -6.04 10.75 -1.64
C ARG A 19 -4.73 10.49 -2.37
N ILE A 20 -4.81 10.33 -3.68
CA ILE A 20 -3.64 10.36 -4.55
C ILE A 20 -3.33 11.84 -4.85
N PRO A 21 -2.18 12.38 -4.40
CA PRO A 21 -1.79 13.76 -4.70
C PRO A 21 -1.48 13.94 -6.19
N GLU A 22 -1.59 15.18 -6.67
CA GLU A 22 -1.23 15.51 -8.05
C GLU A 22 0.24 15.16 -8.33
N GLY A 23 0.51 14.62 -9.52
CA GLY A 23 1.84 14.19 -9.94
C GLY A 23 2.30 12.83 -9.39
N LEU A 24 1.54 12.19 -8.49
CA LEU A 24 1.83 10.83 -8.04
C LEU A 24 1.02 9.80 -8.82
N GLU A 25 1.69 8.95 -9.59
CA GLU A 25 1.07 7.80 -10.24
C GLU A 25 1.16 6.56 -9.37
N VAL A 26 0.01 5.90 -9.15
CA VAL A 26 -0.10 4.64 -8.43
C VAL A 26 -1.03 3.70 -9.18
N ALA A 27 -0.66 2.42 -9.20
CA ALA A 27 -1.47 1.34 -9.75
C ALA A 27 -1.90 0.38 -8.63
N VAL A 28 -2.91 -0.44 -8.91
CA VAL A 28 -3.25 -1.58 -8.05
C VAL A 28 -2.03 -2.51 -7.94
N GLY A 29 -1.80 -3.05 -6.75
CA GLY A 29 -0.62 -3.83 -6.39
C GLY A 29 0.60 -3.00 -5.97
N ALA A 30 0.59 -1.67 -6.18
CA ALA A 30 1.74 -0.83 -5.83
C ALA A 30 1.90 -0.72 -4.31
N LEU A 31 3.15 -0.79 -3.85
CA LEU A 31 3.52 -0.49 -2.48
C LEU A 31 3.66 1.02 -2.31
N VAL A 32 3.07 1.57 -1.25
CA VAL A 32 3.01 3.00 -0.97
C VAL A 32 3.26 3.28 0.50
N VAL A 33 3.80 4.46 0.80
CA VAL A 33 3.96 4.94 2.17
C VAL A 33 2.85 5.92 2.50
N VAL A 34 2.16 5.67 3.60
CA VAL A 34 1.01 6.45 4.05
C VAL A 34 1.16 6.87 5.51
N PRO A 35 0.62 8.05 5.88
CA PRO A 35 0.55 8.46 7.28
C PRO A 35 -0.57 7.69 7.99
N PHE A 36 -0.25 6.97 9.06
CA PHE A 36 -1.19 6.17 9.83
C PHE A 36 -1.04 6.46 11.32
N GLY A 37 -2.03 7.16 11.90
CA GLY A 37 -1.93 7.72 13.25
C GLY A 37 -0.79 8.76 13.34
N SER A 38 0.11 8.56 14.30
CA SER A 38 1.36 9.32 14.51
C SER A 38 2.57 8.74 13.76
N THR A 39 2.39 7.62 13.06
CA THR A 39 3.46 6.88 12.39
C THR A 39 3.27 6.87 10.87
N ARG A 40 4.24 6.30 10.16
CA ARG A 40 4.15 5.99 8.74
C ARG A 40 4.18 4.48 8.58
N LYS A 41 3.38 3.96 7.64
CA LYS A 41 3.35 2.55 7.30
C LYS A 41 3.48 2.36 5.80
N VAL A 42 4.05 1.22 5.41
CA VAL A 42 3.93 0.73 4.04
C VAL A 42 2.58 0.02 3.92
N GLY A 43 1.84 0.32 2.86
CA GLY A 43 0.61 -0.36 2.50
C GLY A 43 0.62 -0.73 1.02
N VAL A 44 -0.35 -1.54 0.61
CA VAL A 44 -0.53 -1.97 -0.77
C VAL A 44 -1.84 -1.40 -1.32
N VAL A 45 -1.77 -0.80 -2.50
CA VAL A 45 -2.97 -0.33 -3.22
C VAL A 45 -3.75 -1.54 -3.70
N VAL A 46 -4.95 -1.77 -3.16
CA VAL A 46 -5.83 -2.89 -3.55
C VAL A 46 -7.01 -2.44 -4.41
N GLY A 47 -7.18 -1.13 -4.60
CA GLY A 47 -8.20 -0.59 -5.48
C GLY A 47 -8.05 0.90 -5.73
N LEU A 48 -8.64 1.37 -6.82
CA LEU A 48 -8.73 2.77 -7.17
C LEU A 48 -10.19 3.20 -7.25
N ALA A 49 -10.51 4.37 -6.72
CA ALA A 49 -11.87 4.89 -6.67
C ALA A 49 -11.92 6.38 -7.03
N ARG A 50 -13.09 6.82 -7.50
CA ARG A 50 -13.40 8.25 -7.75
C ARG A 50 -14.12 8.92 -6.58
N LYS A 51 -14.69 8.12 -5.68
CA LYS A 51 -15.47 8.56 -4.51
C LYS A 51 -15.07 7.74 -3.29
N SER A 52 -15.17 8.36 -2.13
CA SER A 52 -14.89 7.78 -0.81
C SER A 52 -16.09 8.09 0.09
N ALA A 53 -16.42 7.16 0.99
CA ALA A 53 -17.42 7.40 2.04
C ALA A 53 -16.86 8.35 3.13
N VAL A 54 -15.52 8.41 3.26
CA VAL A 54 -14.84 9.38 4.12
C VAL A 54 -14.87 10.76 3.46
N PRO A 55 -15.28 11.82 4.20
CA PRO A 55 -15.24 13.20 3.71
C PRO A 55 -13.86 13.61 3.22
N ALA A 56 -13.81 14.37 2.13
CA ALA A 56 -12.55 14.79 1.50
C ALA A 56 -11.59 15.51 2.47
N SER A 57 -12.10 16.26 3.45
CA SER A 57 -11.29 16.95 4.47
C SER A 57 -10.55 16.01 5.43
N ARG A 58 -11.04 14.77 5.59
CA ARG A 58 -10.42 13.74 6.47
C ARG A 58 -9.50 12.78 5.72
N LEU A 59 -9.57 12.76 4.38
CA LEU A 59 -8.67 11.95 3.56
C LEU A 59 -7.24 12.50 3.65
N ARG A 60 -6.33 11.67 4.17
CA ARG A 60 -4.90 11.93 4.13
C ARG A 60 -4.34 11.60 2.74
N ASN A 61 -3.22 12.24 2.38
CA ASN A 61 -2.54 11.98 1.12
C ASN A 61 -1.59 10.79 1.25
N ILE A 62 -1.39 10.06 0.15
CA ILE A 62 -0.25 9.15 0.00
C ILE A 62 1.04 10.00 0.03
N GLU A 63 2.05 9.58 0.80
CA GLU A 63 3.32 10.34 0.89
C GLU A 63 4.22 10.05 -0.32
N ARG A 64 4.37 8.78 -0.68
CA ARG A 64 5.14 8.34 -1.85
C ARG A 64 4.81 6.91 -2.24
N ARG A 65 5.13 6.55 -3.48
CA ARG A 65 5.24 5.15 -3.92
C ARG A 65 6.59 4.58 -3.50
N VAL A 66 6.66 3.29 -3.20
CA VAL A 66 7.92 2.57 -3.03
C VAL A 66 8.49 2.28 -4.42
N GLU A 67 9.67 2.84 -4.71
CA GLU A 67 10.38 2.69 -5.99
C GLU A 67 11.11 1.35 -6.08
N ASP A 68 11.52 0.98 -7.30
CA ASP A 68 12.28 -0.24 -7.61
C ASP A 68 11.62 -1.57 -7.19
N VAL A 69 10.32 -1.54 -6.94
CA VAL A 69 9.50 -2.72 -6.66
C VAL A 69 8.34 -2.76 -7.67
N PRO A 70 8.22 -3.82 -8.48
CA PRO A 70 7.06 -3.97 -9.35
C PRO A 70 5.80 -4.09 -8.49
N PRO A 71 4.65 -3.54 -8.94
CA PRO A 71 3.37 -3.81 -8.30
C PRO A 71 3.11 -5.32 -8.19
N LEU A 72 2.46 -5.73 -7.11
CA LEU A 72 1.94 -7.09 -6.97
C LEU A 72 0.98 -7.40 -8.12
N GLY A 73 1.06 -8.63 -8.63
CA GLY A 73 0.18 -9.07 -9.71
C GLY A 73 -1.25 -9.27 -9.24
N THR A 74 -2.18 -9.37 -10.18
CA THR A 74 -3.59 -9.69 -9.86
C THR A 74 -3.71 -11.05 -9.18
N ALA A 75 -2.96 -12.06 -9.65
CA ALA A 75 -2.95 -13.39 -9.04
C ALA A 75 -2.48 -13.39 -7.58
N ASP A 76 -1.50 -12.53 -7.23
CA ASP A 76 -1.05 -12.37 -5.85
C ASP A 76 -2.16 -11.77 -4.99
N LEU A 77 -2.81 -10.70 -5.47
CA LEU A 77 -3.90 -10.04 -4.76
C LEU A 77 -5.12 -10.95 -4.58
N ASP A 78 -5.46 -11.74 -5.60
CA ASP A 78 -6.54 -12.72 -5.55
C ASP A 78 -6.23 -13.83 -4.53
N LEU A 79 -4.99 -14.32 -4.51
CA LEU A 79 -4.53 -15.28 -3.51
C LEU A 79 -4.60 -14.70 -2.09
N TYR A 80 -4.15 -13.47 -1.88
CA TYR A 80 -4.20 -12.83 -0.57
C TYR A 80 -5.62 -12.56 -0.11
N ALA A 81 -6.52 -12.15 -1.02
CA ALA A 81 -7.93 -11.99 -0.74
C ALA A 81 -8.59 -13.32 -0.35
N PHE A 82 -8.26 -14.41 -1.08
CA PHE A 82 -8.69 -15.76 -0.73
C PHE A 82 -8.20 -16.16 0.67
N CYS A 83 -6.91 -16.01 0.95
CA CYS A 83 -6.33 -16.34 2.26
C CYS A 83 -6.97 -15.52 3.39
N ALA A 84 -7.18 -14.21 3.19
CA ALA A 84 -7.83 -13.34 4.16
C ALA A 84 -9.25 -13.82 4.48
N SER A 85 -10.05 -14.09 3.44
CA SER A 85 -11.41 -14.60 3.58
C SER A 85 -11.46 -16.00 4.22
N TYR A 86 -10.56 -16.90 3.82
CA TYR A 86 -10.58 -18.30 4.23
C TYR A 86 -10.09 -18.47 5.68
N TYR A 87 -8.98 -17.81 6.02
CA TYR A 87 -8.39 -17.88 7.37
C TYR A 87 -8.92 -16.82 8.33
N GLN A 88 -9.91 -16.02 7.90
CA GLN A 88 -10.53 -14.95 8.70
C GLN A 88 -9.48 -14.01 9.31
N ARG A 89 -8.53 -13.59 8.47
CA ARG A 89 -7.46 -12.65 8.83
C ARG A 89 -7.64 -11.36 8.03
N PRO A 90 -7.36 -10.18 8.63
CA PRO A 90 -7.36 -8.92 7.90
C PRO A 90 -6.47 -8.98 6.65
N LEU A 91 -6.98 -8.48 5.52
CA LEU A 91 -6.23 -8.49 4.25
C LEU A 91 -4.86 -7.80 4.38
N GLY A 92 -4.81 -6.70 5.13
CA GLY A 92 -3.56 -5.96 5.37
C GLY A 92 -2.49 -6.80 6.07
N GLU A 93 -2.86 -7.65 7.03
CA GLU A 93 -1.92 -8.55 7.71
C GLU A 93 -1.48 -9.71 6.81
N VAL A 94 -2.39 -10.27 6.00
CA VAL A 94 -2.05 -11.33 5.05
C VAL A 94 -1.01 -10.83 4.04
N ILE A 95 -1.25 -9.65 3.46
CA ILE A 95 -0.29 -8.99 2.56
C ILE A 95 1.01 -8.67 3.30
N GLY A 96 0.93 -8.14 4.53
CA GLY A 96 2.10 -7.87 5.36
C GLY A 96 2.96 -9.12 5.60
N ALA A 97 2.33 -10.25 5.93
CA ALA A 97 3.02 -11.52 6.14
C ALA A 97 3.68 -12.06 4.86
N ALA A 98 3.06 -11.86 3.70
CA ALA A 98 3.60 -12.27 2.41
C ALA A 98 4.80 -11.44 1.95
N LEU A 99 4.90 -10.17 2.39
CA LEU A 99 5.98 -9.28 1.99
C LEU A 99 7.29 -9.52 2.77
N PRO A 100 8.46 -9.51 2.07
CA PRO A 100 9.76 -9.50 2.72
C PRO A 100 9.86 -8.39 3.78
N PRO A 101 10.46 -8.65 4.97
CA PRO A 101 10.51 -7.69 6.07
C PRO A 101 11.04 -6.30 5.68
N ARG A 102 11.99 -6.23 4.74
CA ARG A 102 12.56 -4.96 4.25
C ARG A 102 11.56 -4.10 3.48
N LEU A 103 10.60 -4.71 2.78
CA LEU A 103 9.57 -3.99 2.04
C LEU A 103 8.45 -3.48 2.94
N ARG A 104 8.30 -4.03 4.15
CA ARG A 104 7.34 -3.56 5.16
C ARG A 104 7.82 -2.36 5.96
N GLN A 105 9.12 -2.14 6.00
CA GLN A 105 9.71 -1.05 6.77
C GLN A 105 9.65 0.24 5.97
N VAL A 106 9.23 1.33 6.62
CA VAL A 106 9.40 2.69 6.09
C VAL A 106 10.87 3.06 6.18
N SER A 107 11.67 2.49 5.28
CA SER A 107 13.09 2.79 5.19
C SER A 107 13.27 4.23 4.71
N ARG A 108 14.19 4.96 5.35
CA ARG A 108 14.53 6.36 5.05
C ARG A 108 15.48 6.49 3.84
N ARG A 109 15.76 5.40 3.14
CA ARG A 109 16.88 5.29 2.21
C ARG A 109 16.38 5.50 0.78
N ALA A 110 16.88 6.55 0.13
CA ALA A 110 16.93 6.59 -1.32
C ALA A 110 17.72 5.35 -1.76
N ILE A 111 17.11 4.46 -2.53
CA ILE A 111 17.83 3.38 -3.20
C ILE A 111 18.65 4.07 -4.29
N ARG A 112 19.86 4.52 -3.93
CA ARG A 112 20.84 4.95 -4.92
C ARG A 112 21.32 3.67 -5.62
N ALA A 113 21.10 3.60 -6.92
CA ALA A 113 21.50 2.50 -7.77
C ALA A 113 22.94 2.02 -7.48
N ILE A 114 23.12 0.70 -7.53
CA ILE A 114 24.44 0.10 -7.65
C ILE A 114 24.95 0.49 -9.03
N ALA A 115 26.03 1.28 -9.11
CA ALA A 115 26.76 1.47 -10.35
C ALA A 115 27.32 0.12 -10.83
N PRO A 116 27.27 -0.20 -12.13
CA PRO A 116 27.89 -1.43 -12.62
C PRO A 116 29.40 -1.43 -12.34
N ALA A 117 29.90 -2.62 -11.98
CA ALA A 117 31.31 -2.92 -11.75
C ALA A 117 32.15 -2.67 -13.03
N PRO A 118 33.48 -2.44 -12.92
CA PRO A 118 34.29 -1.77 -13.93
C PRO A 118 34.39 -2.50 -15.27
#